data_AF-A0A0Q9PZ86-F1
#
_entry.id   AF-A0A0Q9PZ86-F1
#
_cell.length_a   1.000
_cell.length_b   1.000
_cell.length_c   1.000
_cell.angle_alpha   90.00
_cell.angle_beta   90.00
_cell.angle_gamma   90.00
#
_symmetry.space_group_name_H-M   'P 1'
#
loop_
_entity.id
_entity.type
_entity.pdbx_description
1 polymer ?
#
loop_
_entity_poly.entity_id
_entity_poly.type
_entity_poly.pdbx_seq_one_letter_code
_entity_poly.pdbx_strand_id
1 'polypeptide(L)'
;MTTDETTLYTALRKASYSAQGRCAQTLTLDVASRLGMRTVRLDELLAAWARAGWWEDGDEWFAGCFTDAAPRTIEQCEQVAA
;
A
#
# COMPACT_ATOMS: atom_id res chain seq x y z
N MET A 1 8.53 12.68 0.94
CA MET A 1 8.52 11.19 0.96
C MET A 1 9.84 10.63 1.51
N THR A 2 9.82 9.48 2.20
CA THR A 2 11.03 8.73 2.63
C THR A 2 11.28 7.51 1.74
N THR A 3 12.53 7.02 1.67
CA THR A 3 12.91 5.84 0.87
C THR A 3 12.14 4.57 1.28
N ASP A 4 11.85 4.40 2.56
CA ASP A 4 11.14 3.22 3.08
C ASP A 4 9.67 3.21 2.65
N GLU A 5 9.03 4.37 2.60
CA GLU A 5 7.63 4.51 2.17
C GLU A 5 7.47 4.23 0.68
N THR A 6 8.38 4.74 -0.16
CA THR A 6 8.45 4.41 -1.60
C THR A 6 8.67 2.93 -1.83
N THR A 7 9.56 2.31 -1.03
CA THR A 7 9.85 0.88 -1.13
C THR A 7 8.66 0.03 -0.70
N LEU A 8 7.99 0.39 0.40
CA LEU A 8 6.77 -0.26 0.87
C LEU A 8 5.67 -0.19 -0.20
N TYR A 9 5.40 1.03 -0.70
CA TYR A 9 4.37 1.25 -1.72
C TYR A 9 4.61 0.36 -2.95
N THR A 10 5.84 0.36 -3.46
CA THR A 10 6.21 -0.42 -4.64
C THR A 10 6.04 -1.92 -4.40
N ALA A 11 6.46 -2.41 -3.23
CA ALA A 11 6.34 -3.82 -2.86
C ALA A 11 4.87 -4.25 -2.72
N LEU A 12 4.05 -3.46 -2.03
CA LEU A 12 2.62 -3.72 -1.85
C LEU A 12 1.85 -3.60 -3.17
N ARG A 13 2.19 -2.65 -4.03
CA ARG A 13 1.57 -2.49 -5.36
C ARG A 13 1.82 -3.70 -6.24
N LYS A 14 3.03 -4.24 -6.21
CA LYS A 14 3.38 -5.48 -6.93
C LYS A 14 2.64 -6.69 -6.37
N ALA A 15 2.49 -6.78 -5.05
CA ALA A 15 1.80 -7.88 -4.39
C ALA A 15 0.27 -7.83 -4.55
N SER A 16 -0.30 -6.62 -4.63
CA SER A 16 -1.74 -6.37 -4.75
C SER A 16 -2.35 -6.86 -6.06
N TYR A 17 -1.56 -7.11 -7.11
CA TYR A 17 -2.09 -7.60 -8.39
C TYR A 17 -1.54 -8.97 -8.72
N SER A 18 -2.45 -9.95 -8.84
CA SER A 18 -2.13 -11.23 -9.47
C SER A 18 -1.80 -11.04 -10.96
N ALA A 19 -1.18 -12.04 -11.59
CA ALA A 19 -0.93 -12.06 -13.04
C ALA A 19 -2.22 -11.90 -13.89
N GLN A 20 -3.39 -12.08 -13.28
CA GLN A 20 -4.71 -11.91 -13.90
C GLN A 20 -5.31 -10.51 -13.67
N GLY A 21 -4.57 -9.59 -13.05
CA GLY A 21 -5.03 -8.22 -12.79
C GLY A 21 -6.06 -8.08 -11.67
N ARG A 22 -6.32 -9.14 -10.90
CA ARG A 22 -7.24 -9.10 -9.75
C ARG A 22 -6.51 -8.70 -8.47
N CYS A 23 -7.18 -7.89 -7.66
CA CYS A 23 -6.78 -7.57 -6.28
C CYS A 23 -6.49 -8.88 -5.54
N ALA A 24 -5.21 -9.08 -5.21
CA ALA A 24 -4.73 -10.16 -4.38
C ALA A 24 -4.48 -9.59 -2.98
N GLN A 25 -5.30 -10.03 -2.03
CA GLN A 25 -5.15 -9.69 -0.62
C GLN A 25 -3.71 -9.97 -0.19
N THR A 26 -3.02 -8.92 0.26
CA THR A 26 -1.60 -8.96 0.64
C THR A 26 -1.47 -8.68 2.12
N LEU A 27 -0.79 -9.56 2.86
CA LEU A 27 -0.38 -9.30 4.24
C LEU A 27 0.71 -8.23 4.25
N THR A 28 0.32 -7.00 4.57
CA THR A 28 1.22 -5.83 4.50
C THR A 28 2.26 -5.81 5.61
N LEU A 29 1.97 -6.45 6.74
CA LEU A 29 2.87 -6.54 7.88
C LEU A 29 4.18 -7.28 7.54
N ASP A 30 4.12 -8.35 6.75
CA ASP A 30 5.30 -9.10 6.34
C ASP A 30 6.25 -8.26 5.48
N VAL A 31 5.67 -7.44 4.59
CA VAL A 31 6.42 -6.54 3.72
C VAL A 31 7.04 -5.41 4.55
N ALA A 32 6.27 -4.79 5.44
CA ALA A 32 6.74 -3.74 6.33
C ALA A 32 7.84 -4.21 7.29
N SER A 33 7.72 -5.43 7.83
CA SER A 33 8.71 -6.03 8.72
C SER A 33 10.06 -6.22 8.03
N ARG A 34 10.08 -6.60 6.75
CA ARG A 34 11.33 -6.74 5.96
C ARG A 34 12.03 -5.40 5.74
N LEU A 35 11.30 -4.30 5.82
CA LEU A 35 11.81 -2.93 5.70
C LEU A 35 12.16 -2.31 7.06
N GLY A 36 12.00 -3.05 8.17
CA GLY A 36 12.21 -2.50 9.52
C GLY A 36 11.20 -1.43 9.91
N MET A 37 10.06 -1.35 9.23
CA MET A 37 9.03 -0.35 9.49
C MET A 37 8.23 -0.71 10.76
N ARG A 38 7.99 0.29 11.61
CA ARG A 38 7.15 0.12 12.80
C ARG A 38 5.69 -0.08 12.40
N THR A 39 4.99 -1.00 13.07
CA THR A 39 3.57 -1.29 12.81
C THR A 39 2.67 -0.05 12.89
N VAL A 40 2.92 0.86 13.85
CA VAL A 40 2.18 2.13 13.95
C VAL A 40 2.32 2.98 12.68
N ARG A 41 3.53 3.05 12.10
CA ARG A 41 3.77 3.79 10.87
C ARG A 41 3.10 3.13 9.67
N LEU A 42 3.11 1.80 9.61
CA LEU A 42 2.38 1.05 8.59
C LEU A 42 0.88 1.36 8.65
N ASP A 43 0.28 1.28 9.84
CA ASP A 43 -1.14 1.56 10.06
C ASP A 43 -1.54 2.98 9.63
N GLU A 44 -0.74 3.99 9.99
CA GLU A 44 -0.93 5.37 9.55
C GLU A 44 -0.94 5.52 8.02
N LEU A 45 -0.03 4.81 7.32
CA LEU A 45 0.07 4.85 5.87
C LEU A 45 -1.12 4.18 5.19
N LEU A 46 -1.50 2.98 5.65
CA LEU A 46 -2.66 2.27 5.12
C LEU A 46 -3.94 3.08 5.33
N ALA A 47 -4.13 3.67 6.52
CA ALA A 47 -5.27 4.54 6.80
C ALA A 47 -5.27 5.79 5.92
N ALA A 48 -4.10 6.38 5.64
CA ALA A 48 -4.01 7.51 4.71
C ALA A 48 -4.39 7.13 3.28
N TRP A 49 -3.93 5.98 2.79
CA TRP A 49 -4.27 5.47 1.45
C TRP A 49 -5.74 5.06 1.35
N ALA A 50 -6.30 4.45 2.40
CA ALA A 50 -7.72 4.09 2.45
C ALA A 50 -8.61 5.34 2.37
N ARG A 51 -8.28 6.41 3.10
CA ARG A 51 -8.99 7.71 3.01
C ARG A 51 -8.89 8.35 1.62
N ALA A 52 -7.82 8.09 0.88
CA ALA A 52 -7.65 8.53 -0.49
C ALA A 52 -8.37 7.62 -1.52
N GLY A 53 -9.01 6.52 -1.07
CA GLY A 53 -9.64 5.53 -1.93
C GLY A 53 -8.65 4.63 -2.68
N TRP A 54 -7.39 4.58 -2.23
CA TRP A 54 -6.32 3.82 -2.88
C TRP A 54 -6.15 2.43 -2.29
N TRP A 55 -6.56 2.22 -1.05
CA TRP A 55 -6.40 0.97 -0.34
C TRP A 55 -7.75 0.43 0.10
N GLU A 56 -7.99 -0.85 -0.16
CA GLU A 56 -9.14 -1.60 0.36
C GLU A 56 -8.64 -2.61 1.40
N ASP A 57 -9.21 -2.51 2.59
CA ASP A 57 -8.91 -3.44 3.68
C ASP A 57 -9.46 -4.84 3.36
N GLY A 58 -8.70 -5.86 3.75
CA GLY A 58 -9.08 -7.25 3.65
C GLY A 58 -9.80 -7.77 4.89
N ASP A 59 -10.16 -9.05 4.85
CA ASP A 59 -10.81 -9.76 5.96
C ASP A 59 -9.86 -10.02 7.14
N GLU A 60 -8.54 -9.98 6.90
CA GLU A 60 -7.50 -10.20 7.89
C GLU A 60 -6.81 -8.90 8.31
N TRP A 61 -6.27 -8.86 9.53
CA TRP A 61 -5.60 -7.68 10.05
C TRP A 61 -4.34 -7.36 9.25
N PHE A 62 -4.16 -6.09 8.86
CA PHE A 62 -3.11 -5.64 7.94
C PHE A 62 -3.12 -6.35 6.57
N ALA A 63 -4.23 -7.00 6.18
CA ALA A 63 -4.43 -7.46 4.81
C ALA A 63 -5.17 -6.39 4.00
N GLY A 64 -4.86 -6.32 2.72
CA GLY A 64 -5.58 -5.46 1.79
C GLY A 64 -4.96 -5.49 0.41
N CYS A 65 -5.46 -4.63 -0.46
CA CYS A 65 -4.88 -4.41 -1.77
C CYS A 65 -5.08 -2.97 -2.22
N PHE A 66 -4.28 -2.57 -3.20
CA PHE A 66 -4.55 -1.31 -3.86
C PHE A 66 -5.71 -1.41 -4.85
N THR A 67 -6.52 -0.36 -4.89
CA THR A 67 -7.56 -0.14 -5.91
C THR A 67 -6.95 0.30 -7.25
N ASP A 68 -7.78 0.34 -8.28
CA ASP A 68 -7.39 0.88 -9.59
C ASP A 68 -7.21 2.41 -9.59
N ALA A 69 -7.81 3.10 -8.60
CA ALA A 69 -7.63 4.54 -8.41
C ALA A 69 -6.26 4.89 -7.80
N ALA A 70 -5.60 3.93 -7.16
CA ALA A 70 -4.29 4.16 -6.58
C ALA A 70 -3.23 4.48 -7.67
N PRO A 71 -2.36 5.46 -7.45
CA PRO A 71 -1.29 5.80 -8.39
C PRO A 71 -0.38 4.61 -8.74
N ARG A 72 0.34 4.69 -9.88
CA ARG A 72 1.27 3.62 -10.26
C ARG A 72 2.57 3.70 -9.45
N THR A 73 3.01 4.90 -9.11
CA THR A 73 4.13 5.15 -8.18
C THR A 73 3.71 6.14 -7.10
N ILE A 74 4.40 6.13 -5.96
CA ILE A 74 4.08 7.04 -4.86
C ILE A 74 4.42 8.51 -5.18
N GLU A 75 5.35 8.78 -6.11
CA GLU A 75 5.64 10.17 -6.51
C GLU A 75 4.46 10.83 -7.24
N GLN A 76 3.60 10.03 -7.87
CA GLN A 76 2.38 10.52 -8.51
C GLN A 76 1.31 10.94 -7.48
N CYS A 77 1.44 10.53 -6.21
CA CYS A 77 0.54 10.94 -5.13
C CYS A 77 0.57 12.46 -4.89
N GLU A 78 1.75 13.08 -4.97
CA GLU A 78 1.94 14.53 -4.77
C GLU A 78 1.34 15.35 -5.93
N GLN A 79 1.11 14.73 -7.09
CA GLN A 79 0.56 15.41 -8.27
C GLN A 79 -0.97 15.42 -8.29
N VAL A 80 -1.62 14.47 -7.59
CA VAL A 80 -3.09 14.36 -7.52
C VAL A 80 -3.65 15.11 -6.29
N ALA A 81 -2.81 15.37 -5.28
CA ALA A 81 -3.19 16.13 -4.09
C ALA A 81 -3.02 17.67 -4.23
N ALA A 82 -2.64 18.16 -5.42
CA ALA A 82 -2.37 19.58 -5.72
C ALA A 82 -3.51 20.26 -6.48
#